data_AF-A0A3D1TE07-F1
#
_entry.id   AF-A0A3D1TE07-F1
#
_cell.length_a   1.000
_cell.length_b   1.000
_cell.length_c   1.000
_cell.angle_alpha   90.00
_cell.angle_beta   90.00
_cell.angle_gamma   90.00
#
_symmetry.space_group_name_H-M   'P 1'
#
loop_
_entity.id
_entity.type
_entity.pdbx_description
1 polymer ?
#
loop_
_entity_poly.entity_id
_entity_poly.type
_entity_poly.pdbx_seq_one_letter_code
_entity_poly.pdbx_strand_id
1 'polypeptide(L)'
;MLFYMPTWSITATIAMANSTTEAFPQIRVFGSLGWVAAAIFSIVGTKVFGIANFDSTPYIFLGGAIAAVAGGILAFFLPATPPPAKGQPMSIVDTLGLRALVLFKRYDF
;
A
#
# COMPACT_ATOMS: atom_id res chain seq x y z
N MET A 1 9.44 -8.56 -1.91
CA MET A 1 8.89 -7.73 -3.02
C MET A 1 7.71 -8.40 -3.73
N LEU A 2 7.74 -9.71 -3.99
CA LEU A 2 6.62 -10.44 -4.63
C LEU A 2 5.26 -10.23 -3.92
N PHE A 3 5.25 -10.21 -2.58
CA PHE A 3 4.05 -10.01 -1.76
C PHE A 3 3.78 -8.55 -1.37
N TYR A 4 4.70 -7.63 -1.64
CA TYR A 4 4.56 -6.23 -1.26
C TYR A 4 3.94 -5.39 -2.41
N MET A 5 4.37 -5.65 -3.64
CA MET A 5 3.85 -5.00 -4.83
C MET A 5 2.33 -5.16 -5.03
N PRO A 6 1.74 -6.38 -4.91
CA PRO A 6 0.29 -6.52 -5.03
C PRO A 6 -0.46 -5.78 -3.93
N THR A 7 0.09 -5.72 -2.70
CA THR A 7 -0.52 -4.98 -1.59
C THR A 7 -0.66 -3.50 -1.90
N TRP A 8 0.32 -2.90 -2.58
CA TRP A 8 0.26 -1.50 -2.96
C TRP A 8 -0.87 -1.21 -3.95
N SER A 9 -1.04 -2.08 -4.94
CA SER A 9 -2.14 -2.01 -5.92
C SER A 9 -3.51 -2.25 -5.26
N ILE A 10 -3.61 -3.23 -4.36
CA ILE A 10 -4.84 -3.54 -3.63
C ILE A 10 -5.24 -2.36 -2.73
N THR A 11 -4.32 -1.76 -1.98
CA THR A 11 -4.63 -0.60 -1.14
C THR A 11 -5.12 0.60 -1.96
N ALA A 12 -4.52 0.86 -3.12
CA ALA A 12 -4.97 1.93 -4.01
C ALA A 12 -6.38 1.69 -4.56
N THR A 13 -6.69 0.46 -4.99
CA THR A 13 -8.03 0.11 -5.48
C THR A 13 -9.09 0.17 -4.38
N ILE A 14 -8.77 -0.25 -3.16
CA ILE A 14 -9.66 -0.13 -1.99
C ILE A 14 -9.93 1.35 -1.66
N ALA A 15 -8.89 2.19 -1.69
CA ALA A 15 -9.04 3.63 -1.47
C ALA A 15 -9.96 4.25 -2.54
N MET A 16 -9.71 4.00 -3.83
CA MET A 16 -10.57 4.52 -4.91
C MET A 16 -12.03 4.04 -4.79
N ALA A 17 -12.26 2.80 -4.36
CA ALA A 17 -13.61 2.26 -4.19
C ALA A 17 -14.37 2.85 -2.99
N ASN A 18 -13.68 3.32 -1.96
CA ASN A 18 -14.29 3.80 -0.70
C ASN A 18 -14.14 5.31 -0.46
N SER A 19 -13.43 6.04 -1.33
CA SER A 19 -13.23 7.49 -1.22
C SER A 19 -13.90 8.26 -2.35
N THR A 20 -14.34 9.49 -2.07
CA THR A 20 -14.75 10.43 -3.12
C THR A 20 -13.53 10.83 -3.98
N THR A 21 -13.77 11.20 -5.24
CA THR A 21 -12.71 11.59 -6.19
C THR A 21 -11.78 12.69 -5.66
N GLU A 22 -12.30 13.59 -4.82
CA GLU A 22 -11.55 14.69 -4.20
C GLU A 22 -10.72 14.26 -2.98
N ALA A 23 -11.14 13.20 -2.27
CA ALA A 23 -10.45 12.70 -1.08
C ALA A 23 -9.29 11.75 -1.44
N PHE A 24 -9.32 11.12 -2.61
CA PHE A 24 -8.27 10.19 -3.04
C PHE A 24 -6.85 10.82 -3.10
N PRO A 25 -6.66 12.03 -3.67
CA PRO A 25 -5.37 12.72 -3.62
C PRO A 25 -4.90 12.99 -2.19
N GLN A 26 -5.81 13.36 -1.27
CA GLN A 26 -5.47 13.64 0.13
C GLN A 26 -4.96 12.37 0.83
N ILE A 27 -5.63 11.23 0.61
CA ILE A 27 -5.18 9.91 1.11
C ILE A 27 -3.78 9.59 0.59
N ARG A 28 -3.49 9.90 -0.68
CA ARG A 28 -2.19 9.63 -1.29
C ARG A 28 -1.06 10.48 -0.70
N VAL A 29 -1.34 11.74 -0.33
CA VAL A 29 -0.36 12.64 0.32
C VAL A 29 0.13 12.07 1.66
N PHE A 30 -0.75 11.44 2.45
CA PHE A 30 -0.31 10.76 3.69
C PHE A 30 0.69 9.62 3.41
N GLY A 31 0.59 8.95 2.26
CA GLY A 31 1.59 7.98 1.82
C GLY A 31 2.96 8.61 1.55
N SER A 32 2.99 9.77 0.90
CA SER A 32 4.23 10.53 0.68
C SER A 32 4.83 11.05 1.98
N LEU A 33 3.99 11.50 2.92
CA LEU A 33 4.43 11.88 4.27
C LEU A 33 5.06 10.70 5.02
N GLY A 34 4.48 9.50 4.90
CA GLY A 34 5.08 8.28 5.45
C GLY A 34 6.45 7.95 4.86
N TRP A 35 6.66 8.21 3.56
CA TRP A 35 7.97 8.04 2.93
C TRP A 35 9.00 9.04 3.45
N VAL A 36 8.62 10.31 3.62
CA VAL A 36 9.48 11.33 4.24
C VAL A 36 9.80 10.96 5.69
N ALA A 37 8.82 10.48 6.45
CA ALA A 37 9.03 10.03 7.82
C ALA A 37 10.01 8.84 7.89
N ALA A 38 9.94 7.90 6.95
CA ALA A 38 10.89 6.80 6.85
C ALA A 38 12.32 7.28 6.51
N ALA A 39 12.45 8.28 5.63
CA ALA A 39 13.73 8.90 5.31
C ALA A 39 14.33 9.62 6.54
N ILE A 40 13.51 10.36 7.29
CA ILE A 40 13.93 11.01 8.54
C ILE A 40 14.35 9.97 9.57
N PHE A 41 13.60 8.89 9.73
CA PHE A 41 13.95 7.78 10.62
C PHE A 41 15.30 7.17 10.27
N SER A 42 15.60 7.00 8.98
CA SER A 42 16.91 6.53 8.50
C SER A 42 18.05 7.52 8.81
N ILE A 43 17.82 8.83 8.61
CA ILE A 43 18.80 9.88 8.88
C ILE A 43 19.08 10.01 10.39
N VAL A 44 18.04 9.97 11.22
CA VAL A 44 18.16 10.00 12.70
C VAL A 44 18.88 8.75 13.20
N GLY A 45 18.57 7.57 12.65
CA GLY A 45 19.32 6.35 12.94
C GLY A 45 20.81 6.50 12.64
N THR A 46 21.15 7.03 11.47
CA THR A 46 22.54 7.21 11.03
C THR A 46 23.29 8.26 11.86
N LYS A 47 22.66 9.39 12.20
CA LYS A 47 23.30 10.52 12.91
C LYS A 47 23.29 10.41 14.44
N VAL A 48 22.27 9.80 15.04
CA VAL A 48 22.10 9.74 16.51
C VAL A 48 22.65 8.44 17.09
N PHE A 49 22.53 7.32 16.39
CA PHE A 49 23.04 6.03 16.87
C PHE A 49 24.45 5.68 16.35
N GLY A 50 25.06 6.53 15.51
CA GLY A 50 26.45 6.38 15.07
C GLY A 50 26.73 5.11 14.22
N ILE A 51 25.68 4.47 13.70
CA ILE A 51 25.81 3.27 12.89
C ILE A 51 26.24 3.69 11.48
N ALA A 52 27.54 3.63 11.21
CA ALA A 52 28.06 3.72 9.86
C ALA A 52 27.47 2.56 9.03
N ASN A 53 26.71 2.91 7.97
CA ASN A 53 26.00 1.99 7.06
C ASN A 53 24.63 1.47 7.57
N PHE A 54 23.67 2.38 7.74
CA PHE A 54 22.26 2.03 7.96
C PHE A 54 21.65 1.17 6.84
N ASP A 55 22.13 1.33 5.60
CA ASP A 55 21.69 0.54 4.43
C ASP A 55 22.02 -0.96 4.54
N SER A 56 23.03 -1.33 5.33
CA SER A 56 23.46 -2.74 5.50
C SER A 56 22.86 -3.41 6.74
N THR A 57 22.06 -2.67 7.52
CA THR A 57 21.70 -3.05 8.87
C THR A 57 20.24 -3.51 8.94
N PRO A 58 19.92 -4.62 9.64
CA PRO A 58 18.55 -5.18 9.70
C PRO A 58 17.53 -4.27 10.40
N TYR A 59 17.94 -3.18 11.03
CA TYR A 59 17.04 -2.26 11.75
C TYR A 59 16.03 -1.55 10.85
N ILE A 60 16.36 -1.27 9.58
CA ILE A 60 15.39 -0.69 8.63
C ILE A 60 14.27 -1.70 8.35
N PHE A 61 14.63 -2.97 8.14
CA PHE A 61 13.66 -4.04 7.92
C PHE A 61 12.83 -4.32 9.16
N LEU A 62 13.42 -4.24 10.36
CA LEU A 62 12.69 -4.39 11.61
C LEU A 62 11.69 -3.25 11.82
N GLY A 63 12.09 -2.00 11.56
CA GLY A 63 11.18 -0.84 11.63
C GLY A 63 10.01 -0.95 10.65
N GLY A 64 10.29 -1.38 9.41
CA GLY A 64 9.25 -1.68 8.42
C GLY A 64 8.32 -2.82 8.85
N ALA A 65 8.85 -3.89 9.44
CA ALA A 65 8.06 -5.00 9.96
C ALA A 65 7.13 -4.58 11.10
N ILE A 66 7.63 -3.78 12.05
CA ILE A 66 6.83 -3.23 13.16
C ILE A 66 5.70 -2.35 12.61
N ALA A 67 6.00 -1.46 11.66
CA ALA A 67 4.99 -0.61 11.03
C ALA A 67 3.92 -1.41 10.29
N ALA A 68 4.32 -2.48 9.59
CA ALA A 68 3.39 -3.38 8.91
C ALA A 68 2.48 -4.15 9.89
N VAL A 69 3.04 -4.63 11.01
CA VAL A 69 2.25 -5.31 12.06
C VAL A 69 1.28 -4.33 12.73
N ALA A 70 1.73 -3.12 13.08
CA ALA A 70 0.87 -2.09 13.66
C ALA A 70 -0.28 -1.70 12.70
N GLY A 71 0.02 -1.52 11.41
CA GLY A 71 -0.99 -1.26 10.39
C GLY A 71 -1.95 -2.43 10.19
N GLY A 72 -1.46 -3.67 10.25
CA GLY A 72 -2.29 -4.87 10.20
C GLY A 72 -3.24 -4.97 11.39
N ILE A 73 -2.75 -4.68 12.60
CA ILE A 73 -3.59 -4.62 13.81
C ILE A 73 -4.66 -3.54 13.65
N LEU A 74 -4.28 -2.34 13.19
CA LEU A 74 -5.23 -1.26 12.93
C LEU A 74 -6.32 -1.70 11.93
N ALA A 75 -5.96 -2.42 10.86
CA ALA A 75 -6.90 -2.89 9.86
C ALA A 75 -7.99 -3.83 10.43
N PHE A 76 -7.72 -4.58 11.50
CA PHE A 76 -8.75 -5.38 12.18
C PHE A 76 -9.76 -4.54 12.98
N PHE A 77 -9.38 -3.33 13.38
CA PHE A 77 -10.27 -2.39 14.09
C PHE A 77 -11.06 -1.47 13.16
N LEU A 78 -10.70 -1.40 11.87
CA LEU A 78 -11.44 -0.59 10.90
C LEU A 78 -12.79 -1.25 10.54
N PRO A 79 -13.84 -0.44 10.28
CA PRO A 79 -15.13 -0.95 9.86
C PRO A 79 -14.99 -1.73 8.56
N ALA A 80 -15.71 -2.86 8.46
CA ALA A 80 -15.62 -3.75 7.31
C ALA A 80 -15.94 -3.00 6.00
N THR A 81 -14.93 -2.80 5.17
CA THR A 81 -15.10 -2.37 3.78
C THR A 81 -15.50 -3.62 2.98
N PRO A 82 -16.78 -3.75 2.55
CA PRO A 82 -17.22 -4.94 1.85
C PRO A 82 -16.45 -5.06 0.53
N PRO A 83 -15.82 -6.21 0.25
CA PRO A 83 -15.15 -6.42 -1.03
C PRO A 83 -16.17 -6.31 -2.16
N PRO A 84 -15.88 -5.56 -3.24
CA PRO A 84 -16.79 -5.44 -4.39
C PRO A 84 -17.10 -6.78 -5.08
N ALA A 85 -16.33 -7.83 -4.78
CA ALA A 85 -16.51 -9.20 -5.29
C ALA A 85 -17.30 -10.13 -4.36
N LYS A 86 -17.90 -9.64 -3.25
CA LYS A 86 -18.65 -10.49 -2.31
C LYS A 86 -19.91 -11.05 -3.00
N GLY A 87 -19.82 -12.30 -3.48
CA GLY A 87 -20.93 -13.03 -4.11
C GLY A 87 -20.82 -13.29 -5.61
N GLN A 88 -19.72 -12.91 -6.28
CA GLN A 88 -19.52 -13.23 -7.71
C GLN A 88 -18.69 -14.53 -7.88
N PRO A 89 -19.00 -15.37 -8.88
CA PRO A 89 -18.22 -16.58 -9.16
C PRO A 89 -16.81 -16.17 -9.56
N MET A 90 -15.82 -16.67 -8.82
CA MET A 90 -14.41 -16.33 -8.99
C MET A 90 -13.92 -16.88 -10.34
N SER A 91 -13.95 -16.06 -11.39
CA SER A 91 -13.41 -16.44 -12.70
C SER A 91 -11.89 -16.29 -12.68
N ILE A 92 -11.17 -17.28 -13.21
CA ILE A 92 -9.71 -17.22 -13.40
C ILE A 92 -9.34 -16.00 -14.28
N VAL A 93 -10.24 -15.62 -15.19
CA VAL A 93 -10.12 -14.42 -16.04
C VAL A 93 -10.19 -13.12 -15.23
N ASP A 94 -11.03 -13.07 -14.18
CA ASP A 94 -11.14 -11.92 -13.29
C ASP A 94 -9.96 -11.87 -12.29
N THR A 95 -9.47 -13.03 -11.84
CA THR A 95 -8.34 -13.14 -10.90
C THR A 95 -7.02 -12.68 -11.52
N LEU A 96 -6.81 -13.00 -12.79
CA LEU A 96 -5.65 -12.55 -13.56
C LEU A 96 -5.82 -11.13 -14.13
N GLY A 97 -6.96 -10.47 -13.89
CA GLY A 97 -7.23 -9.13 -14.40
C GLY A 97 -7.35 -9.05 -15.93
N LEU A 98 -7.48 -10.18 -16.63
CA LEU A 98 -7.57 -10.27 -18.10
C LEU A 98 -8.78 -9.49 -18.65
N ARG A 99 -9.81 -9.27 -17.83
CA ARG A 99 -10.97 -8.44 -18.16
C ARG A 99 -10.65 -6.95 -18.27
N ALA A 100 -9.59 -6.48 -17.61
CA ALA A 100 -9.08 -5.12 -17.77
C ALA A 100 -8.48 -4.89 -19.17
N LEU A 101 -8.10 -5.95 -19.90
CA LEU A 101 -7.60 -5.81 -21.27
C LEU A 101 -8.65 -5.30 -22.25
N VAL A 102 -9.95 -5.45 -21.92
CA VAL A 102 -11.05 -4.86 -22.69
C VAL A 102 -11.01 -3.33 -22.65
N LEU A 103 -10.41 -2.72 -21.61
CA LEU A 103 -10.27 -1.27 -21.50
C LEU A 103 -9.36 -0.71 -22.60
N PHE A 104 -8.35 -1.46 -23.05
CA PHE A 104 -7.49 -1.09 -24.19
C PHE A 104 -8.23 -1.01 -25.53
N LYS A 105 -9.46 -1.53 -25.61
CA LYS A 105 -10.29 -1.44 -26.83
C LYS A 105 -10.95 -0.07 -26.97
N ARG A 106 -11.04 0.72 -25.90
CA ARG A 106 -11.53 2.10 -25.95
C ARG A 106 -10.33 3.04 -25.97
N TYR A 107 -10.16 3.72 -27.10
CA TYR A 107 -9.13 4.75 -27.29
C TYR A 107 -9.51 6.11 -26.73
N ASP A 108 -10.75 6.26 -26.25
CA ASP A 108 -11.28 7.53 -25.70
C ASP A 108 -11.27 7.52 -24.17
N PHE A 109 -10.10 7.86 -23.63
CA PHE A 109 -9.89 8.53 -22.35
C PHE A 109 -8.70 9.49 -22.51
#